data_AF-A0A7X1ZDU7-F1
#
_entry.id   AF-A0A7X1ZDU7-F1
#
_cell.length_a   1.000
_cell.length_b   1.000
_cell.length_c   1.000
_cell.angle_alpha   90.00
_cell.angle_beta   90.00
_cell.angle_gamma   90.00
#
_symmetry.space_group_name_H-M   'P 1'
#
loop_
_entity.id
_entity.type
_entity.pdbx_description
1 polymer ?
#
loop_
_entity_poly.entity_id
_entity_poly.type
_entity_poly.pdbx_seq_one_letter_code
_entity_poly.pdbx_strand_id
1 'polypeptide(L)'
;MGTAAGALVWASVTTSAAWAAQDAGETHAVDTGYVEPVRMADSGSAGEGGMDPHDEAEEHDEAEEHEEEDGHDEAAEHGGGSQHADDVLRNYYATYDERYGNGTGPEYAVQRLVQQRDITIPYDYISMLMRIPNAFGEGAACVLCHSSNTPQHSYRGLDLSTCEGIKRGAMEPPQRVIFEPGKASESRLRRHLRNNRMPFGVPFDAPTDTANIRAVKQWIDEGARDDDVFRQTVLPLFKDRTAFGGFQACTECHMSNQEPPSFHELDLTSYDGVMLGADAIAKAEEGLPPVRIVFPGDAEGSPLYQRLVENRMPAGIEPSENRDHPNLQILMQWIDQGAPCD
;
A
#
# COMPACT_ATOMS: atom_id res chain seq x y z
N MET A 1 -78.59 -5.71 16.06
CA MET A 1 -77.95 -6.98 15.64
C MET A 1 -76.61 -6.63 15.01
N GLY A 2 -75.50 -7.16 15.54
CA GLY A 2 -74.19 -7.19 14.87
C GLY A 2 -73.20 -6.07 15.19
N THR A 3 -72.53 -6.16 16.34
CA THR A 3 -71.26 -5.48 16.64
C THR A 3 -70.09 -6.27 16.04
N ALA A 4 -69.21 -5.61 15.29
CA ALA A 4 -67.92 -6.17 14.86
C ALA A 4 -66.78 -5.34 15.46
N ALA A 5 -66.02 -5.95 16.36
CA ALA A 5 -64.80 -5.43 16.94
C ALA A 5 -63.60 -5.92 16.13
N GLY A 6 -62.79 -5.00 15.61
CA GLY A 6 -61.49 -5.28 15.00
C GLY A 6 -60.38 -5.16 16.06
N ALA A 7 -59.66 -6.24 16.29
CA ALA A 7 -58.49 -6.27 17.17
C ALA A 7 -57.24 -5.84 16.39
N LEU A 8 -56.54 -4.81 16.87
CA LEU A 8 -55.18 -4.47 16.48
C LEU A 8 -54.20 -5.37 17.24
N VAL A 9 -53.35 -6.10 16.51
CA VAL A 9 -52.21 -6.84 17.04
C VAL A 9 -50.99 -5.91 17.03
N TRP A 10 -50.46 -5.61 18.22
CA TRP A 10 -49.14 -5.02 18.40
C TRP A 10 -48.13 -6.16 18.56
N ALA A 11 -47.18 -6.28 17.64
CA ALA A 11 -46.04 -7.16 17.78
C ALA A 11 -44.88 -6.37 18.40
N SER A 12 -44.63 -6.61 19.69
CA SER A 12 -43.43 -6.19 20.40
C SER A 12 -42.29 -7.14 20.06
N VAL A 13 -41.22 -6.64 19.44
CA VAL A 13 -39.96 -7.38 19.31
C VAL A 13 -39.04 -6.91 20.43
N THR A 14 -38.93 -7.75 21.46
CA THR A 14 -37.87 -7.72 22.46
C THR A 14 -36.85 -8.78 22.10
N THR A 15 -35.60 -8.40 21.87
CA THR A 15 -34.47 -9.33 22.00
C THR A 15 -33.38 -8.72 22.86
N SER A 16 -33.15 -9.45 23.94
CA SER A 16 -32.32 -9.20 25.11
C SER A 16 -30.84 -9.02 24.81
N ALA A 17 -30.25 -8.06 25.50
CA ALA A 17 -28.86 -8.10 25.93
C ALA A 17 -28.72 -9.09 27.09
N ALA A 18 -27.69 -9.94 27.06
CA ALA A 18 -27.01 -10.49 28.24
C ALA A 18 -25.97 -11.52 27.78
N TRP A 19 -24.68 -11.23 27.97
CA TRP A 19 -23.72 -12.23 28.44
C TRP A 19 -22.78 -11.52 29.42
N ALA A 20 -22.95 -11.87 30.70
CA ALA A 20 -22.13 -11.45 31.82
C ALA A 20 -20.99 -12.46 32.03
N ALA A 21 -19.91 -11.92 32.60
CA ALA A 21 -18.72 -12.61 33.06
C ALA A 21 -18.98 -13.78 34.02
N GLN A 22 -18.15 -14.83 33.89
CA GLN A 22 -17.40 -15.46 34.98
C GLN A 22 -16.63 -16.66 34.40
N ASP A 23 -15.30 -16.61 34.43
CA ASP A 23 -14.57 -17.71 35.03
C ASP A 23 -13.20 -17.25 35.54
N ALA A 24 -12.92 -17.65 36.77
CA ALA A 24 -11.72 -17.36 37.51
C ALA A 24 -11.02 -18.68 37.83
N GLY A 25 -9.71 -18.71 37.59
CA GLY A 25 -8.81 -19.64 38.26
C GLY A 25 -8.33 -20.81 37.41
N GLU A 26 -7.11 -20.70 36.88
CA GLU A 26 -6.07 -21.69 37.16
C GLU A 26 -4.70 -21.09 36.80
N THR A 27 -3.92 -20.82 37.85
CA THR A 27 -2.52 -20.38 37.77
C THR A 27 -1.63 -21.59 37.58
N HIS A 28 -1.09 -21.78 36.38
CA HIS A 28 0.08 -22.63 36.17
C HIS A 28 1.34 -21.76 36.16
N ALA A 29 2.14 -21.92 37.21
CA ALA A 29 3.49 -21.41 37.28
C ALA A 29 4.34 -22.06 36.18
N VAL A 30 4.86 -21.26 35.25
CA VAL A 30 5.91 -21.67 34.33
C VAL A 30 7.23 -21.22 34.93
N ASP A 31 8.02 -22.22 35.27
CA ASP A 31 9.39 -22.14 35.77
C ASP A 31 10.29 -21.35 34.81
N THR A 32 10.82 -20.23 35.29
CA THR A 32 11.79 -19.40 34.57
C THR A 32 13.18 -20.03 34.70
N GLY A 33 13.50 -20.93 33.77
CA GLY A 33 14.84 -21.45 33.57
C GLY A 33 15.79 -20.36 33.10
N TYR A 34 16.54 -19.78 34.05
CA TYR A 34 17.63 -18.85 33.84
C TYR A 34 18.79 -19.57 33.12
N VAL A 35 19.09 -19.19 31.88
CA VAL A 35 20.26 -19.67 31.14
C VAL A 35 21.40 -18.68 31.36
N GLU A 36 22.50 -19.15 31.96
CA GLU A 36 23.71 -18.36 32.17
C GLU A 36 24.33 -17.90 30.83
N PRO A 37 24.87 -16.67 30.75
CA PRO A 37 25.65 -16.24 29.60
C PRO A 37 27.02 -16.92 29.60
N VAL A 38 27.27 -17.70 28.55
CA VAL A 38 28.61 -18.22 28.23
C VAL A 38 29.54 -17.06 27.93
N ARG A 39 30.54 -16.87 28.79
CA ARG A 39 31.71 -16.02 28.55
C ARG A 39 32.46 -16.56 27.32
N MET A 40 32.41 -15.85 26.20
CA MET A 40 33.42 -16.04 25.14
C MET A 40 34.67 -15.26 25.48
N ALA A 41 35.77 -15.99 25.43
CA ALA A 41 37.10 -15.54 25.76
C ALA A 41 37.65 -14.56 24.71
N ASP A 42 38.36 -13.60 25.26
CA ASP A 42 39.28 -12.66 24.63
C ASP A 42 40.42 -13.41 23.92
N SER A 43 40.63 -13.12 22.64
CA SER A 43 41.89 -13.40 21.95
C SER A 43 42.12 -12.37 20.85
N GLY A 44 42.91 -11.36 21.17
CA GLY A 44 43.43 -10.44 20.19
C GLY A 44 44.40 -11.11 19.21
N SER A 45 44.54 -10.52 18.03
CA SER A 45 45.81 -10.47 17.32
C SER A 45 45.82 -9.26 16.40
N ALA A 46 46.81 -8.40 16.60
CA ALA A 46 47.19 -7.34 15.69
C ALA A 46 47.57 -7.90 14.31
N GLY A 47 47.25 -7.16 13.26
CA GLY A 47 47.67 -7.42 11.89
C GLY A 47 47.66 -6.13 11.10
N GLU A 48 48.77 -5.41 11.13
CA GLU A 48 49.11 -4.35 10.19
C GLU A 48 49.24 -4.96 8.78
N GLY A 49 48.59 -4.36 7.79
CA GLY A 49 48.68 -4.76 6.38
C GLY A 49 48.45 -3.55 5.49
N GLY A 50 49.53 -3.11 4.83
CA GLY A 50 49.60 -1.90 4.02
C GLY A 50 48.66 -1.88 2.82
N MET A 51 48.25 -0.66 2.47
CA MET A 51 47.49 -0.32 1.28
C MET A 51 48.49 0.14 0.22
N ASP A 52 48.58 -0.64 -0.86
CA ASP A 52 49.33 -0.32 -2.08
C ASP A 52 48.35 0.30 -3.09
N PRO A 53 48.58 1.50 -3.62
CA PRO A 53 47.74 2.08 -4.65
C PRO A 53 48.23 1.63 -6.03
N HIS A 54 47.49 0.73 -6.66
CA HIS A 54 47.63 0.49 -8.10
C HIS A 54 46.79 1.51 -8.86
N ASP A 55 47.49 2.49 -9.44
CA ASP A 55 47.10 3.23 -10.63
C ASP A 55 46.84 2.23 -11.78
N GLU A 56 45.63 2.23 -12.32
CA GLU A 56 45.38 1.79 -13.68
C GLU A 56 44.66 2.93 -14.42
N ALA A 57 45.42 3.55 -15.31
CA ALA A 57 44.94 4.49 -16.31
C ALA A 57 44.29 3.68 -17.43
N GLU A 58 42.99 3.84 -17.64
CA GLU A 58 42.33 3.38 -18.86
C GLU A 58 42.47 4.46 -19.94
N GLU A 59 43.28 4.12 -20.96
CA GLU A 59 43.33 4.79 -22.25
C GLU A 59 42.01 4.54 -23.00
N HIS A 60 41.27 5.60 -23.31
CA HIS A 60 40.17 5.56 -24.28
C HIS A 60 40.70 6.00 -25.65
N ASP A 61 40.79 5.04 -26.56
CA ASP A 61 41.01 5.25 -28.00
C ASP A 61 39.79 5.98 -28.60
N GLU A 62 40.04 7.17 -29.15
CA GLU A 62 39.10 7.89 -30.02
C GLU A 62 39.19 7.30 -31.43
N ALA A 63 38.13 6.64 -31.89
CA ALA A 63 37.94 6.28 -33.29
C ALA A 63 37.17 7.42 -33.99
N GLU A 64 37.90 8.23 -34.75
CA GLU A 64 37.34 9.17 -35.73
C GLU A 64 36.75 8.37 -36.91
N GLU A 65 35.42 8.35 -37.01
CA GLU A 65 34.74 7.91 -38.23
C GLU A 65 34.56 9.11 -39.17
N HIS A 66 35.30 9.06 -40.28
CA HIS A 66 35.15 9.93 -41.44
C HIS A 66 33.82 9.63 -42.15
N GLU A 67 32.88 10.57 -42.14
CA GLU A 67 31.75 10.57 -43.08
C GLU A 67 32.16 11.27 -44.38
N GLU A 68 32.20 10.49 -45.46
CA GLU A 68 32.37 10.98 -46.83
C GLU A 68 31.09 11.69 -47.28
N GLU A 69 31.23 12.99 -47.60
CA GLU A 69 30.27 13.76 -48.39
C GLU A 69 30.24 13.22 -49.82
N ASP A 70 29.14 12.59 -50.22
CA ASP A 70 28.79 12.46 -51.64
C ASP A 70 27.39 13.04 -51.87
N GLY A 71 27.39 14.21 -52.50
CA GLY A 71 26.20 14.87 -52.98
C GLY A 71 25.63 14.18 -54.22
N HIS A 72 24.31 14.08 -54.28
CA HIS A 72 23.59 14.09 -55.54
C HIS A 72 22.24 14.80 -55.36
N ASP A 73 22.18 15.99 -55.96
CA ASP A 73 20.97 16.64 -56.43
C ASP A 73 20.19 15.70 -57.35
N GLU A 74 18.91 15.45 -57.07
CA GLU A 74 17.91 15.35 -58.13
C GLU A 74 16.52 15.72 -57.58
N ALA A 75 16.09 16.93 -57.96
CA ALA A 75 14.77 17.46 -57.72
C ALA A 75 13.73 16.69 -58.54
N ALA A 76 12.82 15.99 -57.86
CA ALA A 76 11.58 15.51 -58.43
C ALA A 76 10.39 16.13 -57.67
N GLU A 77 9.82 17.18 -58.27
CA GLU A 77 8.57 17.81 -57.85
C GLU A 77 7.39 16.83 -57.98
N HIS A 78 7.01 16.21 -56.87
CA HIS A 78 5.69 15.61 -56.67
C HIS A 78 4.97 16.32 -55.51
N GLY A 79 4.66 17.60 -55.74
CA GLY A 79 3.84 18.42 -54.85
C GLY A 79 2.36 18.03 -54.94
N GLY A 80 1.83 17.50 -53.85
CA GLY A 80 0.38 17.30 -53.69
C GLY A 80 -0.04 16.36 -52.56
N GLY A 81 0.86 15.48 -52.09
CA GLY A 81 0.54 14.50 -51.03
C GLY A 81 1.13 14.78 -49.65
N SER A 82 2.22 15.55 -49.54
CA SER A 82 2.97 15.69 -48.28
C SER A 82 2.35 16.68 -47.28
N GLN A 83 1.76 17.78 -47.75
CA GLN A 83 1.20 18.81 -46.89
C GLN A 83 0.06 18.28 -45.99
N HIS A 84 -0.70 17.29 -46.46
CA HIS A 84 -1.80 16.72 -45.68
C HIS A 84 -1.31 15.74 -44.60
N ALA A 85 -0.24 15.00 -44.85
CA ALA A 85 0.36 14.12 -43.84
C ALA A 85 1.05 14.93 -42.73
N ASP A 86 1.73 16.02 -43.10
CA ASP A 86 2.37 16.93 -42.16
C ASP A 86 1.36 17.65 -41.27
N ASP A 87 0.21 18.04 -41.81
CA ASP A 87 -0.87 18.68 -41.03
C ASP A 87 -1.56 17.70 -40.08
N VAL A 88 -1.66 16.41 -40.44
CA VAL A 88 -2.19 15.36 -39.55
C VAL A 88 -1.21 15.07 -38.41
N LEU A 89 0.09 14.95 -38.69
CA LEU A 89 1.11 14.78 -37.65
C LEU A 89 1.18 16.01 -36.74
N ARG A 90 1.15 17.21 -37.31
CA ARG A 90 1.19 18.46 -36.54
C ARG A 90 -0.05 18.63 -35.67
N ASN A 91 -1.25 18.30 -36.14
CA ASN A 91 -2.45 18.27 -35.30
C ASN A 91 -2.43 17.14 -34.25
N TYR A 92 -1.86 15.98 -34.61
CA TYR A 92 -1.64 14.91 -33.65
C TYR A 92 -0.76 15.40 -32.50
N TYR A 93 0.41 15.98 -32.78
CA TYR A 93 1.33 16.51 -31.77
C TYR A 93 0.81 17.76 -31.03
N ALA A 94 0.12 18.68 -31.72
CA ALA A 94 -0.46 19.87 -31.08
C ALA A 94 -1.55 19.50 -30.07
N THR A 95 -2.32 18.45 -30.37
CA THR A 95 -3.28 17.89 -29.41
C THR A 95 -2.69 16.79 -28.54
N TYR A 96 -1.43 16.40 -28.79
CA TYR A 96 -0.73 15.37 -28.02
C TYR A 96 -0.38 15.92 -26.64
N ASP A 97 0.18 17.13 -26.55
CA ASP A 97 0.45 17.74 -25.25
C ASP A 97 -0.84 18.06 -24.47
N GLU A 98 -1.90 18.51 -25.14
CA GLU A 98 -3.20 18.77 -24.49
C GLU A 98 -3.95 17.50 -24.05
N ARG A 99 -3.79 16.35 -24.75
CA ARG A 99 -4.46 15.07 -24.40
C ARG A 99 -3.58 14.08 -23.63
N TYR A 100 -2.26 14.20 -23.73
CA TYR A 100 -1.27 13.22 -23.29
C TYR A 100 -0.13 13.83 -22.45
N GLY A 101 -0.17 15.14 -22.17
CA GLY A 101 0.83 15.83 -21.34
C GLY A 101 1.00 15.27 -19.92
N ASN A 102 0.15 14.33 -19.48
CA ASN A 102 0.22 13.69 -18.17
C ASN A 102 0.52 12.18 -18.17
N GLY A 103 0.97 11.57 -19.28
CA GLY A 103 1.47 10.19 -19.19
C GLY A 103 1.93 9.55 -20.49
N THR A 104 3.23 9.31 -20.62
CA THR A 104 3.80 8.43 -21.65
C THR A 104 4.30 7.10 -21.05
N GLY A 105 4.07 6.88 -19.76
CA GLY A 105 4.54 5.71 -19.02
C GLY A 105 3.67 4.46 -19.23
N PRO A 106 4.19 3.27 -18.87
CA PRO A 106 3.45 2.01 -18.90
C PRO A 106 2.09 2.05 -18.18
N GLU A 107 2.00 2.81 -17.10
CA GLU A 107 0.77 3.03 -16.31
C GLU A 107 -0.32 3.67 -17.17
N TYR A 108 0.05 4.70 -17.94
CA TYR A 108 -0.86 5.38 -18.84
C TYR A 108 -1.31 4.46 -19.98
N ALA A 109 -0.40 3.62 -20.51
CA ALA A 109 -0.76 2.63 -21.51
C ALA A 109 -1.79 1.61 -20.98
N VAL A 110 -1.61 1.09 -19.76
CA VAL A 110 -2.60 0.22 -19.11
C VAL A 110 -3.93 0.93 -18.92
N GLN A 111 -3.92 2.15 -18.38
CA GLN A 111 -5.14 2.92 -18.18
C GLN A 111 -5.93 3.14 -19.47
N ARG A 112 -5.26 3.55 -20.55
CA ARG A 112 -5.91 3.92 -21.82
C ARG A 112 -6.28 2.72 -22.68
N LEU A 113 -5.42 1.71 -22.76
CA LEU A 113 -5.57 0.61 -23.70
C LEU A 113 -6.27 -0.59 -23.09
N VAL A 114 -6.16 -0.78 -21.77
CA VAL A 114 -6.74 -1.92 -21.04
C VAL A 114 -7.98 -1.51 -20.24
N GLN A 115 -7.83 -0.56 -19.31
CA GLN A 115 -8.91 -0.20 -18.37
C GLN A 115 -10.07 0.55 -19.07
N GLN A 116 -9.78 1.57 -19.85
CA GLN A 116 -10.83 2.34 -20.55
C GLN A 116 -11.58 1.56 -21.62
N ARG A 117 -11.01 0.44 -22.09
CA ARG A 117 -11.65 -0.47 -23.04
C ARG A 117 -12.31 -1.67 -22.35
N ASP A 118 -12.25 -1.73 -21.02
CA ASP A 118 -12.70 -2.84 -20.19
C ASP A 118 -12.27 -4.22 -20.74
N ILE A 119 -10.98 -4.32 -21.08
CA ILE A 119 -10.42 -5.60 -21.54
C ILE A 119 -10.50 -6.61 -20.39
N THR A 120 -11.10 -7.77 -20.64
CA THR A 120 -11.16 -8.87 -19.66
C THR A 120 -9.76 -9.34 -19.31
N ILE A 121 -9.46 -9.37 -18.01
CA ILE A 121 -8.17 -9.84 -17.50
C ILE A 121 -8.28 -11.35 -17.22
N PRO A 122 -7.55 -12.22 -17.96
CA PRO A 122 -7.64 -13.66 -17.75
C PRO A 122 -6.97 -14.07 -16.43
N TYR A 123 -7.51 -15.08 -15.75
CA TYR A 123 -6.94 -15.56 -14.49
C TYR A 123 -5.51 -16.08 -14.66
N ASP A 124 -5.17 -16.66 -15.81
CA ASP A 124 -3.80 -17.12 -16.09
C ASP A 124 -2.75 -16.01 -15.93
N TYR A 125 -3.10 -14.76 -16.31
CA TYR A 125 -2.22 -13.61 -16.08
C TYR A 125 -2.07 -13.30 -14.59
N ILE A 126 -3.16 -13.32 -13.84
CA ILE A 126 -3.15 -13.10 -12.38
C ILE A 126 -2.35 -14.19 -11.66
N SER A 127 -2.57 -15.44 -12.05
CA SER A 127 -1.85 -16.63 -11.57
C SER A 127 -0.34 -16.49 -11.80
N MET A 128 0.06 -15.98 -12.97
CA MET A 128 1.44 -15.66 -13.30
C MET A 128 2.00 -14.56 -12.39
N LEU A 129 1.27 -13.45 -12.19
CA LEU A 129 1.73 -12.35 -11.32
C LEU A 129 2.04 -12.81 -9.89
N MET A 130 1.27 -13.75 -9.33
CA MET A 130 1.53 -14.27 -7.98
C MET A 130 2.80 -15.13 -7.90
N ARG A 131 3.27 -15.67 -9.03
CA ARG A 131 4.37 -16.64 -9.12
C ARG A 131 5.71 -16.04 -9.54
N ILE A 132 5.70 -14.85 -10.14
CA ILE A 132 6.90 -14.20 -10.65
C ILE A 132 7.44 -13.22 -9.60
N PRO A 133 8.75 -13.30 -9.25
CA PRO A 133 9.40 -12.26 -8.46
C PRO A 133 9.32 -10.90 -9.13
N ASN A 134 9.32 -9.82 -8.35
CA ASN A 134 9.27 -8.44 -8.84
C ASN A 134 7.96 -8.03 -9.57
N ALA A 135 6.90 -8.84 -9.49
CA ALA A 135 5.66 -8.56 -10.22
C ALA A 135 4.95 -7.25 -9.81
N PHE A 136 5.20 -6.76 -8.59
CA PHE A 136 4.56 -5.55 -8.03
C PHE A 136 5.60 -4.58 -7.41
N GLY A 137 6.84 -4.61 -7.92
CA GLY A 137 8.02 -3.97 -7.32
C GLY A 137 8.98 -5.01 -6.74
N GLU A 138 10.23 -4.61 -6.43
CA GLU A 138 11.30 -5.53 -6.03
C GLU A 138 10.91 -6.48 -4.88
N GLY A 139 11.16 -7.79 -5.07
CA GLY A 139 11.06 -8.80 -4.04
C GLY A 139 10.61 -10.18 -4.52
N ALA A 140 10.45 -11.09 -3.56
CA ALA A 140 10.09 -12.49 -3.83
C ALA A 140 8.67 -12.65 -4.39
N ALA A 141 8.46 -13.76 -5.12
CA ALA A 141 7.13 -14.16 -5.58
C ALA A 141 6.18 -14.41 -4.40
N CYS A 142 4.92 -13.99 -4.53
CA CYS A 142 3.93 -14.08 -3.46
C CYS A 142 3.67 -15.52 -3.00
N VAL A 143 3.61 -16.46 -3.95
CA VAL A 143 3.33 -17.88 -3.63
C VAL A 143 4.41 -18.56 -2.80
N LEU A 144 5.63 -18.00 -2.72
CA LEU A 144 6.67 -18.56 -1.87
C LEU A 144 6.26 -18.57 -0.40
N CYS A 145 5.58 -17.51 0.04
CA CYS A 145 5.08 -17.35 1.41
C CYS A 145 3.58 -17.64 1.55
N HIS A 146 2.83 -17.58 0.43
CA HIS A 146 1.37 -17.68 0.39
C HIS A 146 0.89 -18.71 -0.65
N SER A 147 1.08 -20.01 -0.40
CA SER A 147 0.75 -21.10 -1.35
C SER A 147 -0.22 -22.14 -0.82
N SER A 148 -0.77 -21.95 0.38
CA SER A 148 -1.64 -22.92 1.02
C SER A 148 -2.56 -22.27 2.04
N ASN A 149 -3.71 -22.90 2.28
CA ASN A 149 -4.63 -22.52 3.34
C ASN A 149 -4.24 -23.10 4.72
N THR A 150 -3.09 -23.79 4.80
CA THR A 150 -2.54 -24.36 6.03
C THR A 150 -1.52 -23.39 6.66
N PRO A 151 -1.80 -22.79 7.83
CA PRO A 151 -0.93 -21.76 8.43
C PRO A 151 0.50 -22.21 8.71
N GLN A 152 0.74 -23.51 8.88
CA GLN A 152 2.08 -24.08 9.10
C GLN A 152 2.98 -24.02 7.86
N HIS A 153 2.40 -23.87 6.67
CA HIS A 153 3.13 -23.87 5.39
C HIS A 153 2.95 -22.56 4.61
N SER A 154 2.13 -21.66 5.12
CA SER A 154 1.75 -20.43 4.44
C SER A 154 1.38 -19.37 5.47
N TYR A 155 2.00 -18.20 5.38
CA TYR A 155 1.69 -17.11 6.29
C TYR A 155 0.21 -16.76 6.23
N ARG A 156 -0.43 -16.67 7.40
CA ARG A 156 -1.86 -16.44 7.58
C ARG A 156 -2.77 -17.52 6.98
N GLY A 157 -2.21 -18.67 6.59
CA GLY A 157 -2.94 -19.68 5.82
C GLY A 157 -3.58 -19.06 4.58
N LEU A 158 -2.86 -18.16 3.90
CA LEU A 158 -3.32 -17.49 2.69
C LEU A 158 -2.80 -18.24 1.45
N ASP A 159 -3.67 -18.64 0.54
CA ASP A 159 -3.27 -19.30 -0.70
C ASP A 159 -3.41 -18.36 -1.89
N LEU A 160 -2.30 -17.81 -2.39
CA LEU A 160 -2.26 -16.99 -3.61
C LEU A 160 -1.95 -17.80 -4.87
N SER A 161 -1.85 -19.12 -4.77
CA SER A 161 -1.51 -20.00 -5.89
C SER A 161 -2.71 -20.43 -6.72
N THR A 162 -3.94 -20.32 -6.20
CA THR A 162 -5.17 -20.72 -6.90
C THR A 162 -6.21 -19.61 -6.87
N CYS A 163 -7.09 -19.55 -7.87
CA CYS A 163 -8.14 -18.52 -7.92
C CYS A 163 -9.04 -18.61 -6.68
N GLU A 164 -9.45 -19.83 -6.32
CA GLU A 164 -10.26 -20.10 -5.14
C GLU A 164 -9.52 -19.78 -3.83
N GLY A 165 -8.20 -20.02 -3.76
CA GLY A 165 -7.38 -19.61 -2.63
C GLY A 165 -7.36 -18.09 -2.47
N ILE A 166 -7.11 -17.37 -3.56
CA ILE A 166 -7.06 -15.90 -3.61
C ILE A 166 -8.39 -15.31 -3.13
N LYS A 167 -9.53 -15.86 -3.60
CA LYS A 167 -10.89 -15.42 -3.22
C LYS A 167 -11.25 -15.78 -1.78
N ARG A 168 -10.76 -16.93 -1.28
CA ARG A 168 -10.98 -17.37 0.10
C ARG A 168 -10.26 -16.48 1.11
N GLY A 169 -9.05 -16.00 0.77
CA GLY A 169 -8.26 -15.13 1.62
C GLY A 169 -7.53 -15.87 2.76
N ALA A 170 -7.27 -15.15 3.85
CA ALA A 170 -6.51 -15.67 4.98
C ALA A 170 -7.36 -16.56 5.88
N MET A 171 -6.91 -17.78 6.12
CA MET A 171 -7.65 -18.81 6.86
C MET A 171 -7.19 -18.99 8.32
N GLU A 172 -6.03 -18.45 8.70
CA GLU A 172 -5.61 -18.40 10.09
C GLU A 172 -6.47 -17.39 10.87
N PRO A 173 -6.97 -17.71 12.08
CA PRO A 173 -7.71 -16.76 12.90
C PRO A 173 -6.94 -15.44 13.16
N PRO A 174 -7.63 -14.28 13.19
CA PRO A 174 -8.97 -14.07 12.63
C PRO A 174 -8.96 -14.24 11.10
N GLN A 175 -9.92 -15.00 10.58
CA GLN A 175 -10.09 -15.19 9.13
C GLN A 175 -10.51 -13.90 8.46
N ARG A 176 -9.94 -13.61 7.29
CA ARG A 176 -10.15 -12.33 6.60
C ARG A 176 -10.10 -12.55 5.09
N VAL A 177 -11.14 -12.10 4.39
CA VAL A 177 -11.07 -11.90 2.94
C VAL A 177 -10.06 -10.81 2.62
N ILE A 178 -9.30 -10.98 1.54
CA ILE A 178 -8.31 -10.00 1.10
C ILE A 178 -8.87 -9.02 0.07
N PHE A 179 -10.01 -9.33 -0.55
CA PHE A 179 -10.86 -8.43 -1.35
C PHE A 179 -12.28 -8.98 -1.42
N GLU A 180 -13.22 -8.15 -1.86
CA GLU A 180 -14.53 -8.58 -2.32
C GLU A 180 -14.58 -8.38 -3.86
N PRO A 181 -15.08 -9.37 -4.63
CA PRO A 181 -15.28 -9.20 -6.07
C PRO A 181 -16.08 -7.94 -6.39
N GLY A 182 -15.62 -7.14 -7.35
CA GLY A 182 -16.24 -5.86 -7.72
C GLY A 182 -15.85 -4.67 -6.84
N LYS A 183 -14.96 -4.84 -5.85
CA LYS A 183 -14.58 -3.80 -4.89
C LYS A 183 -13.06 -3.68 -4.72
N ALA A 184 -12.34 -3.49 -5.82
CA ALA A 184 -10.87 -3.44 -5.79
C ALA A 184 -10.33 -2.31 -4.89
N SER A 185 -10.98 -1.13 -4.90
CA SER A 185 -10.57 0.05 -4.12
C SER A 185 -10.59 -0.17 -2.61
N GLU A 186 -11.50 -1.03 -2.12
CA GLU A 186 -11.68 -1.36 -0.70
C GLU A 186 -10.80 -2.53 -0.25
N SER A 187 -10.15 -3.22 -1.20
CA SER A 187 -9.43 -4.46 -0.92
C SER A 187 -8.24 -4.29 0.03
N ARG A 188 -8.07 -5.28 0.92
CA ARG A 188 -6.87 -5.39 1.76
C ARG A 188 -5.64 -5.70 0.92
N LEU A 189 -5.81 -6.48 -0.15
CA LEU A 189 -4.75 -6.81 -1.10
C LEU A 189 -4.14 -5.55 -1.71
N ARG A 190 -4.97 -4.61 -2.16
CA ARG A 190 -4.49 -3.31 -2.67
C ARG A 190 -3.69 -2.55 -1.63
N ARG A 191 -4.17 -2.50 -0.38
CA ARG A 191 -3.45 -1.79 0.69
C ARG A 191 -2.07 -2.40 0.93
N HIS A 192 -1.98 -3.72 1.04
CA HIS A 192 -0.68 -4.38 1.20
C HIS A 192 0.26 -4.16 0.01
N LEU A 193 -0.23 -4.04 -1.23
CA LEU A 193 0.65 -3.80 -2.38
C LEU A 193 1.05 -2.31 -2.55
N ARG A 194 0.20 -1.37 -2.10
CA ARG A 194 0.34 0.06 -2.39
C ARG A 194 0.78 0.92 -1.21
N ASN A 195 0.35 0.58 -0.01
CA ASN A 195 0.50 1.44 1.15
C ASN A 195 1.76 1.06 1.91
N ASN A 196 2.77 1.94 1.87
CA ASN A 196 3.89 1.87 2.80
C ASN A 196 3.39 1.90 4.25
N ARG A 197 3.98 1.06 5.09
CA ARG A 197 3.85 1.16 6.55
C ARG A 197 4.46 2.48 7.02
N MET A 198 3.89 3.02 8.10
CA MET A 198 4.32 4.24 8.75
C MET A 198 4.85 3.94 10.16
N PRO A 199 5.87 4.67 10.65
CA PRO A 199 6.62 5.74 9.95
C PRO A 199 7.35 5.24 8.69
N PHE A 200 7.53 6.12 7.70
CA PHE A 200 8.10 5.74 6.41
C PHE A 200 9.48 5.08 6.59
N GLY A 201 9.68 3.91 5.99
CA GLY A 201 10.92 3.14 6.14
C GLY A 201 11.03 2.29 7.41
N VAL A 202 9.96 2.16 8.21
CA VAL A 202 9.96 1.23 9.35
C VAL A 202 10.23 -0.21 8.87
N PRO A 203 11.15 -0.96 9.51
CA PRO A 203 11.42 -2.36 9.15
C PRO A 203 10.18 -3.24 9.25
N PHE A 204 10.05 -4.23 8.37
CA PHE A 204 8.86 -5.09 8.32
C PHE A 204 8.72 -5.98 9.57
N ASP A 205 9.84 -6.30 10.23
CA ASP A 205 9.91 -7.11 11.44
C ASP A 205 9.73 -6.30 12.72
N ALA A 206 9.62 -4.96 12.63
CA ALA A 206 9.24 -4.13 13.77
C ALA A 206 7.84 -4.54 14.27
N PRO A 207 7.64 -4.72 15.59
CA PRO A 207 6.36 -5.19 16.12
C PRO A 207 5.18 -4.30 15.73
N THR A 208 4.06 -4.90 15.32
CA THR A 208 2.82 -4.22 14.90
C THR A 208 1.77 -4.13 16.02
N ASP A 209 2.14 -4.56 17.23
CA ASP A 209 1.25 -4.80 18.37
C ASP A 209 1.60 -3.92 19.59
N THR A 210 2.61 -3.06 19.52
CA THR A 210 3.17 -2.36 20.70
C THR A 210 2.13 -1.60 21.53
N ALA A 211 2.46 -1.30 22.79
CA ALA A 211 1.60 -0.50 23.66
C ALA A 211 1.16 0.84 23.02
N ASN A 212 2.05 1.49 22.27
CA ASN A 212 1.76 2.73 21.55
C ASN A 212 0.76 2.53 20.41
N ILE A 213 0.92 1.47 19.62
CA ILE A 213 -0.04 1.12 18.54
C ILE A 213 -1.41 0.78 19.15
N ARG A 214 -1.43 0.02 20.25
CA ARG A 214 -2.68 -0.30 20.97
C ARG A 214 -3.33 0.94 21.56
N ALA A 215 -2.57 1.92 22.05
CA ALA A 215 -3.13 3.18 22.55
C ALA A 215 -3.82 3.97 21.42
N VAL A 216 -3.20 4.06 20.23
CA VAL A 216 -3.84 4.68 19.06
C VAL A 216 -5.11 3.92 18.67
N LYS A 217 -5.03 2.58 18.59
CA LYS A 217 -6.17 1.73 18.26
C LYS A 217 -7.34 1.95 19.22
N GLN A 218 -7.05 1.90 20.53
CA GLN A 218 -8.04 2.06 21.58
C GLN A 218 -8.70 3.45 21.52
N TRP A 219 -7.92 4.51 21.38
CA TRP A 219 -8.46 5.86 21.22
C TRP A 219 -9.41 5.97 20.01
N ILE A 220 -9.05 5.38 18.86
CA ILE A 220 -9.95 5.37 17.70
C ILE A 220 -11.23 4.60 18.01
N ASP A 221 -11.13 3.38 18.54
CA ASP A 221 -12.28 2.52 18.86
C ASP A 221 -13.21 3.14 19.92
N GLU A 222 -12.69 3.98 20.82
CA GLU A 222 -13.46 4.73 21.83
C GLU A 222 -14.10 6.02 21.28
N GLY A 223 -13.94 6.27 19.97
CA GLY A 223 -14.59 7.36 19.26
C GLY A 223 -13.70 8.57 19.00
N ALA A 224 -12.38 8.42 19.08
CA ALA A 224 -11.38 9.39 18.65
C ALA A 224 -11.64 10.81 19.18
N ARG A 225 -11.86 10.96 20.49
CA ARG A 225 -12.24 12.23 21.12
C ARG A 225 -11.02 13.11 21.42
N ASP A 226 -11.20 14.43 21.46
CA ASP A 226 -10.20 15.36 21.97
C ASP A 226 -10.26 15.44 23.51
N ASP A 227 -9.73 14.43 24.17
CA ASP A 227 -9.73 14.31 25.62
C ASP A 227 -8.29 14.15 26.17
N ASP A 228 -8.17 13.84 27.46
CA ASP A 228 -6.87 13.66 28.09
C ASP A 228 -6.12 12.43 27.55
N VAL A 229 -6.83 11.39 27.11
CA VAL A 229 -6.20 10.22 26.46
C VAL A 229 -5.55 10.66 25.15
N PHE A 230 -6.26 11.41 24.31
CA PHE A 230 -5.66 11.94 23.09
C PHE A 230 -4.46 12.85 23.40
N ARG A 231 -4.66 13.89 24.20
CA ARG A 231 -3.68 14.97 24.39
C ARG A 231 -2.43 14.52 25.13
N GLN A 232 -2.55 13.58 26.07
CA GLN A 232 -1.44 13.15 26.93
C GLN A 232 -0.84 11.82 26.51
N THR A 233 -1.59 10.95 25.82
CA THR A 233 -1.10 9.62 25.42
C THR A 233 -0.92 9.49 23.92
N VAL A 234 -1.89 9.89 23.09
CA VAL A 234 -1.85 9.63 21.64
C VAL A 234 -1.04 10.68 20.89
N LEU A 235 -1.39 11.95 21.03
CA LEU A 235 -0.78 13.06 20.29
C LEU A 235 0.74 13.14 20.47
N PRO A 236 1.32 12.94 21.67
CA PRO A 236 2.77 12.94 21.83
C PRO A 236 3.49 11.86 21.03
N LEU A 237 2.85 10.72 20.75
CA LEU A 237 3.45 9.61 19.98
C LEU A 237 3.78 10.02 18.55
N PHE A 238 3.00 10.93 17.94
CA PHE A 238 3.28 11.41 16.58
C PHE A 238 4.55 12.27 16.49
N LYS A 239 5.03 12.79 17.62
CA LYS A 239 6.28 13.57 17.74
C LYS A 239 7.46 12.74 18.24
N ASP A 240 7.21 11.52 18.72
CA ASP A 240 8.24 10.60 19.20
C ASP A 240 8.76 9.74 18.05
N ARG A 241 10.06 9.88 17.75
CA ARG A 241 10.74 9.15 16.68
C ARG A 241 10.71 7.63 16.84
N THR A 242 10.59 7.13 18.06
CA THR A 242 10.74 5.72 18.42
C THR A 242 9.41 5.02 18.70
N ALA A 243 8.30 5.78 18.74
CA ALA A 243 7.02 5.28 19.21
C ALA A 243 6.48 4.06 18.45
N PHE A 244 6.84 3.93 17.17
CA PHE A 244 6.28 2.95 16.24
C PHE A 244 7.35 2.09 15.54
N GLY A 245 8.55 1.97 16.14
CA GLY A 245 9.63 1.11 15.64
C GLY A 245 10.53 1.73 14.55
N GLY A 246 10.26 2.97 14.14
CA GLY A 246 11.11 3.74 13.23
C GLY A 246 12.13 4.63 13.93
N PHE A 247 12.73 5.53 13.15
CA PHE A 247 13.68 6.55 13.63
C PHE A 247 13.23 7.99 13.31
N GLN A 248 12.02 8.15 12.79
CA GLN A 248 11.47 9.43 12.34
C GLN A 248 10.11 9.65 13.00
N ALA A 249 9.88 10.87 13.51
CA ALA A 249 8.59 11.25 14.05
C ALA A 249 7.61 11.54 12.90
N CYS A 250 6.33 11.23 13.08
CA CYS A 250 5.30 11.44 12.07
C CYS A 250 5.22 12.92 11.67
N THR A 251 5.35 13.82 12.65
CA THR A 251 5.29 15.27 12.46
C THR A 251 6.51 15.87 11.76
N GLU A 252 7.52 15.09 11.39
CA GLU A 252 8.63 15.58 10.54
C GLU A 252 8.25 15.62 9.06
N CYS A 253 7.23 14.87 8.67
CA CYS A 253 6.68 14.84 7.31
C CYS A 253 5.22 15.31 7.25
N HIS A 254 4.51 15.26 8.37
CA HIS A 254 3.08 15.57 8.48
C HIS A 254 2.81 16.65 9.53
N MET A 255 3.03 17.92 9.14
CA MET A 255 3.11 19.07 10.06
C MET A 255 2.18 20.24 9.72
N SER A 256 1.50 20.17 8.58
CA SER A 256 0.57 21.20 8.11
C SER A 256 -0.35 20.66 7.03
N ASN A 257 -1.40 21.41 6.69
CA ASN A 257 -2.28 21.10 5.56
C ASN A 257 -1.84 21.78 4.26
N GLN A 258 -0.53 21.87 4.01
CA GLN A 258 0.02 22.47 2.79
C GLN A 258 1.14 21.59 2.24
N GLU A 259 1.07 21.32 0.94
CA GLU A 259 2.12 20.63 0.19
C GLU A 259 2.77 21.60 -0.81
N PRO A 260 4.12 21.71 -0.82
CA PRO A 260 5.08 21.33 0.23
C PRO A 260 5.01 22.24 1.47
N PRO A 261 5.52 21.82 2.66
CA PRO A 261 6.40 20.67 2.91
C PRO A 261 5.71 19.42 3.46
N SER A 262 4.42 19.47 3.76
CA SER A 262 3.72 18.38 4.42
C SER A 262 3.18 17.39 3.39
N PHE A 263 3.65 16.14 3.42
CA PHE A 263 3.22 15.14 2.46
C PHE A 263 1.72 14.86 2.58
N HIS A 264 1.02 14.86 1.45
CA HIS A 264 -0.43 14.67 1.39
C HIS A 264 -1.20 15.68 2.24
N GLU A 265 -0.65 16.89 2.43
CA GLU A 265 -1.29 17.97 3.19
C GLU A 265 -1.82 17.50 4.57
N LEU A 266 -1.13 16.55 5.19
CA LEU A 266 -1.58 15.91 6.42
C LEU A 266 -0.91 16.58 7.62
N ASP A 267 -1.69 16.98 8.62
CA ASP A 267 -1.18 17.55 9.87
C ASP A 267 -1.42 16.57 11.03
N LEU A 268 -0.35 16.07 11.65
CA LEU A 268 -0.42 15.21 12.84
C LEU A 268 0.00 15.93 14.13
N THR A 269 0.06 17.26 14.12
CA THR A 269 0.54 18.07 15.25
C THR A 269 -0.55 18.48 16.24
N SER A 270 -1.83 18.31 15.86
CA SER A 270 -3.02 18.71 16.62
C SER A 270 -4.18 17.73 16.43
N TYR A 271 -5.21 17.80 17.29
CA TYR A 271 -6.44 17.03 17.12
C TYR A 271 -7.14 17.38 15.82
N ASP A 272 -7.36 18.67 15.58
CA ASP A 272 -8.07 19.17 14.40
C ASP A 272 -7.36 18.76 13.11
N GLY A 273 -6.02 18.79 13.07
CA GLY A 273 -5.23 18.31 11.93
C GLY A 273 -5.42 16.82 11.66
N VAL A 274 -5.31 15.99 12.71
CA VAL A 274 -5.49 14.52 12.61
C VAL A 274 -6.89 14.18 12.11
N MET A 275 -7.91 14.90 12.61
CA MET A 275 -9.31 14.65 12.27
C MET A 275 -9.73 15.26 10.93
N LEU A 276 -9.06 16.32 10.46
CA LEU A 276 -9.24 16.87 9.12
C LEU A 276 -8.79 15.85 8.06
N GLY A 277 -7.62 15.24 8.27
CA GLY A 277 -7.06 14.24 7.37
C GLY A 277 -6.13 14.82 6.31
N ALA A 278 -6.07 14.15 5.17
CA ALA A 278 -5.10 14.39 4.10
C ALA A 278 -5.74 15.03 2.86
N ASP A 279 -4.90 15.58 1.99
CA ASP A 279 -5.24 16.15 0.67
C ASP A 279 -6.39 17.19 0.74
N ALA A 280 -6.46 17.98 1.81
CA ALA A 280 -7.59 18.88 2.08
C ALA A 280 -7.73 20.03 1.08
N ILE A 281 -6.61 20.61 0.61
CA ILE A 281 -6.56 21.65 -0.41
C ILE A 281 -6.76 21.01 -1.79
N ALA A 282 -5.96 20.00 -2.14
CA ALA A 282 -6.07 19.33 -3.44
C ALA A 282 -7.49 18.78 -3.71
N LYS A 283 -8.14 18.16 -2.71
CA LYS A 283 -9.53 17.70 -2.86
C LYS A 283 -10.54 18.84 -2.92
N ALA A 284 -10.29 19.96 -2.23
CA ALA A 284 -11.16 21.12 -2.32
C ALA A 284 -11.19 21.73 -3.73
N GLU A 285 -10.06 21.73 -4.46
CA GLU A 285 -10.00 22.16 -5.87
C GLU A 285 -10.86 21.27 -6.79
N GLU A 286 -10.97 19.98 -6.46
CA GLU A 286 -11.88 19.03 -7.12
C GLU A 286 -13.34 19.12 -6.62
N GLY A 287 -13.63 19.96 -5.62
CA GLY A 287 -14.94 20.03 -4.97
C GLY A 287 -15.28 18.82 -4.09
N LEU A 288 -14.27 18.08 -3.65
CA LEU A 288 -14.37 16.87 -2.83
C LEU A 288 -13.94 17.12 -1.37
N PRO A 289 -14.42 16.32 -0.41
CA PRO A 289 -13.93 16.42 0.96
C PRO A 289 -12.49 15.89 1.09
N PRO A 290 -11.76 16.31 2.14
CA PRO A 290 -10.44 15.74 2.47
C PRO A 290 -10.49 14.22 2.65
N VAL A 291 -9.36 13.57 2.42
CA VAL A 291 -9.20 12.14 2.65
C VAL A 291 -9.11 11.88 4.15
N ARG A 292 -10.20 11.36 4.71
CA ARG A 292 -10.28 10.99 6.12
C ARG A 292 -9.31 9.85 6.46
N ILE A 293 -8.53 10.01 7.53
CA ILE A 293 -7.59 8.98 8.03
C ILE A 293 -8.01 8.32 9.35
N VAL A 294 -8.97 8.91 10.06
CA VAL A 294 -9.56 8.37 11.30
C VAL A 294 -11.06 8.21 11.12
N PHE A 295 -11.57 7.00 11.31
CA PHE A 295 -12.99 6.68 11.44
C PHE A 295 -13.29 6.39 12.92
N PRO A 296 -13.89 7.35 13.67
CA PRO A 296 -14.22 7.16 15.07
C PRO A 296 -15.06 5.90 15.30
N GLY A 297 -14.61 5.03 16.21
CA GLY A 297 -15.23 3.74 16.51
C GLY A 297 -14.78 2.58 15.63
N ASP A 298 -13.89 2.81 14.67
CA ASP A 298 -13.40 1.78 13.74
C ASP A 298 -11.91 1.94 13.41
N ALA A 299 -11.04 1.43 14.29
CA ALA A 299 -9.61 1.42 14.02
C ALA A 299 -9.25 0.58 12.79
N GLU A 300 -9.88 -0.58 12.59
CA GLU A 300 -9.57 -1.46 11.45
C GLU A 300 -9.92 -0.82 10.11
N GLY A 301 -10.94 0.04 10.06
CA GLY A 301 -11.28 0.87 8.90
C GLY A 301 -10.42 2.13 8.74
N SER A 302 -9.72 2.57 9.78
CA SER A 302 -8.94 3.82 9.81
C SER A 302 -7.58 3.71 9.12
N PRO A 303 -7.33 4.49 8.04
CA PRO A 303 -6.01 4.54 7.40
C PRO A 303 -4.87 4.83 8.38
N LEU A 304 -5.09 5.66 9.40
CA LEU A 304 -4.09 5.93 10.42
C LEU A 304 -3.59 4.64 11.08
N TYR A 305 -4.50 3.80 11.57
CA TYR A 305 -4.15 2.54 12.21
C TYR A 305 -3.62 1.51 11.21
N GLN A 306 -4.27 1.37 10.05
CA GLN A 306 -3.82 0.48 8.97
C GLN A 306 -2.37 0.76 8.58
N ARG A 307 -1.99 2.03 8.43
CA ARG A 307 -0.61 2.43 8.10
C ARG A 307 0.39 2.06 9.19
N LEU A 308 0.01 1.97 10.46
CA LEU A 308 0.92 1.57 11.54
C LEU A 308 1.18 0.05 11.56
N VAL A 309 0.20 -0.76 11.12
CA VAL A 309 0.20 -2.22 11.33
C VAL A 309 0.35 -3.05 10.06
N GLU A 310 0.02 -2.50 8.90
CA GLU A 310 0.08 -3.21 7.62
C GLU A 310 1.45 -2.96 6.97
N ASN A 311 2.29 -4.00 6.90
CA ASN A 311 3.51 -3.99 6.07
C ASN A 311 3.13 -4.00 4.59
N ARG A 312 3.85 -3.22 3.78
CA ARG A 312 3.79 -3.32 2.32
C ARG A 312 4.37 -4.67 1.88
N MET A 313 3.82 -5.21 0.80
CA MET A 313 4.21 -6.48 0.19
C MET A 313 4.86 -6.25 -1.18
N PRO A 314 5.86 -7.07 -1.55
CA PRO A 314 6.50 -8.11 -0.73
C PRO A 314 7.23 -7.54 0.51
N ALA A 315 7.40 -8.35 1.55
CA ALA A 315 8.01 -7.89 2.80
C ALA A 315 9.43 -7.36 2.53
N GLY A 316 9.71 -6.14 3.01
CA GLY A 316 10.99 -5.47 2.79
C GLY A 316 11.09 -4.70 1.47
N ILE A 317 10.02 -4.63 0.67
CA ILE A 317 9.98 -3.77 -0.53
C ILE A 317 10.34 -2.32 -0.16
N GLU A 318 11.20 -1.73 -0.97
CA GLU A 318 11.68 -0.36 -0.81
C GLU A 318 10.48 0.63 -0.86
N PRO A 319 10.28 1.49 0.15
CA PRO A 319 9.13 2.38 0.19
C PRO A 319 8.98 3.35 -1.00
N SER A 320 10.08 3.67 -1.69
CA SER A 320 10.07 4.51 -2.89
C SER A 320 9.59 3.77 -4.16
N GLU A 321 9.42 2.45 -4.11
CA GLU A 321 8.90 1.66 -5.23
C GLU A 321 7.51 2.13 -5.67
N ASN A 322 7.27 2.08 -6.99
CA ASN A 322 6.08 2.63 -7.61
C ASN A 322 4.80 2.06 -6.98
N ARG A 323 4.02 2.94 -6.35
CA ARG A 323 2.78 2.59 -5.64
C ARG A 323 1.60 2.32 -6.57
N ASP A 324 1.71 2.73 -7.82
CA ASP A 324 0.68 2.62 -8.84
C ASP A 324 1.16 1.76 -10.04
N HIS A 325 2.01 0.76 -9.75
CA HIS A 325 2.60 -0.18 -10.72
C HIS A 325 1.55 -0.74 -11.71
N PRO A 326 1.85 -0.88 -13.01
CA PRO A 326 0.88 -1.32 -14.02
C PRO A 326 0.23 -2.67 -13.70
N ASN A 327 0.99 -3.63 -13.18
CA ASN A 327 0.44 -4.93 -12.76
C ASN A 327 -0.54 -4.82 -11.58
N LEU A 328 -0.35 -3.84 -10.68
CA LEU A 328 -1.33 -3.57 -9.62
C LEU A 328 -2.64 -3.07 -10.24
N GLN A 329 -2.56 -2.18 -11.24
CA GLN A 329 -3.75 -1.67 -11.94
C GLN A 329 -4.53 -2.79 -12.66
N ILE A 330 -3.81 -3.71 -13.30
CA ILE A 330 -4.40 -4.89 -13.95
C ILE A 330 -5.05 -5.83 -12.92
N LEU A 331 -4.38 -6.09 -11.80
CA LEU A 331 -4.94 -6.90 -10.72
C LEU A 331 -6.20 -6.26 -10.13
N MET A 332 -6.22 -4.93 -9.96
CA MET A 332 -7.42 -4.22 -9.48
C MET A 332 -8.58 -4.34 -10.49
N GLN A 333 -8.30 -4.20 -11.79
CA GLN A 333 -9.33 -4.40 -12.81
C GLN A 333 -9.88 -5.82 -12.81
N TRP A 334 -9.04 -6.86 -12.64
CA TRP A 334 -9.50 -8.24 -12.50
C TRP A 334 -10.44 -8.42 -11.29
N ILE A 335 -10.14 -7.79 -10.15
CA ILE A 335 -11.03 -7.80 -8.98
C ILE A 335 -12.36 -7.12 -9.31
N ASP A 336 -12.33 -5.95 -9.96
CA ASP A 336 -13.53 -5.20 -10.34
C ASP A 336 -14.40 -5.95 -11.37
N GLN A 337 -13.78 -6.77 -12.23
CA GLN A 337 -14.46 -7.69 -13.15
C GLN A 337 -15.07 -8.92 -12.46
N GLY A 338 -15.03 -8.99 -11.13
CA GLY A 338 -15.62 -10.07 -10.34
C GLY A 338 -14.66 -11.20 -9.99
N ALA A 339 -13.35 -11.01 -10.21
CA ALA A 339 -12.32 -12.01 -9.98
C ALA A 339 -12.68 -13.38 -10.60
N PRO A 340 -12.91 -13.43 -11.94
CA PRO A 340 -13.23 -14.66 -12.61
C PRO A 340 -12.01 -15.60 -12.63
N CYS A 341 -12.25 -16.91 -12.71
CA CYS A 341 -11.22 -17.94 -12.58
C CYS A 341 -10.87 -18.63 -13.91
N ASP A 342 -11.36 -18.10 -15.03
CA ASP A 342 -11.19 -18.62 -16.38
C ASP A 342 -10.00 -18.00 -17.15
#